data_AF-A0A2N3QNC5-F1
#
_entry.id   AF-A0A2N3QNC5-F1
#
_cell.length_a   1.000
_cell.length_b   1.000
_cell.length_c   1.000
_cell.angle_alpha   90.00
_cell.angle_beta   90.00
_cell.angle_gamma   90.00
#
_symmetry.space_group_name_H-M   'P 1'
#
loop_
_entity.id
_entity.type
_entity.pdbx_description
1 polymer ?
#
loop_
_entity_poly.entity_id
_entity_poly.type
_entity_poly.pdbx_seq_one_letter_code
_entity_poly.pdbx_strand_id
1 'polypeptide(L)'
;MYYGLHEPVTCTYTPAVYCTCGEKIPWPERAGMCDNCDAPMCNHCVATRACETCDTACCDECITICDHCGARLCPTCKESGHLPECAKCGSTLCGWCADKCDECGTPMCSECCGTGCEAHTTTSVKETA
;
A
#
# COMPACT_ATOMS: atom_id res chain seq x y z
N MET A 1 -18.76 58.37 25.34
CA MET A 1 -19.33 57.19 24.68
C MET A 1 -19.14 57.37 23.18
N TYR A 2 -18.11 56.76 22.59
CA TYR A 2 -18.06 56.55 21.14
C TYR A 2 -17.42 55.17 20.92
N TYR A 3 -18.20 54.33 20.26
CA TYR A 3 -18.03 52.90 20.12
C TYR A 3 -16.82 52.61 19.22
N GLY A 4 -15.82 51.90 19.76
CA GLY A 4 -14.82 51.25 18.94
C GLY A 4 -15.51 50.15 18.13
N LEU A 5 -15.61 50.35 16.82
CA LEU A 5 -15.95 49.29 15.87
C LEU A 5 -14.83 48.26 15.93
N HIS A 6 -15.00 47.21 16.74
CA HIS A 6 -14.20 46.01 16.61
C HIS A 6 -14.57 45.38 15.27
N GLU A 7 -13.66 45.48 14.31
CA GLU A 7 -13.68 44.68 13.08
C GLU A 7 -13.86 43.21 13.49
N PRO A 8 -14.78 42.45 12.88
CA PRO A 8 -14.83 41.02 13.16
C PRO A 8 -13.51 40.44 12.67
N VAL A 9 -12.64 40.08 13.62
CA VAL A 9 -11.47 39.25 13.35
C VAL A 9 -12.03 37.91 12.88
N THR A 10 -12.26 37.79 11.59
CA THR A 10 -12.52 36.51 10.96
C THR A 10 -11.22 35.73 11.08
N CYS A 11 -11.08 34.98 12.17
CA CYS A 11 -10.04 33.99 12.29
C CYS A 11 -10.35 32.92 11.23
N THR A 12 -9.89 33.16 9.99
CA THR A 12 -9.94 32.21 8.88
C THR A 12 -8.87 31.15 9.09
N TYR A 13 -8.85 30.54 10.28
CA TYR A 13 -8.05 29.35 10.51
C TYR A 13 -8.77 28.18 9.82
N THR A 14 -8.51 28.04 8.52
CA THR A 14 -8.82 26.78 7.85
C THR A 14 -7.74 25.78 8.29
N PRO A 15 -8.11 24.69 8.98
CA PRO A 15 -7.12 23.67 9.33
C PRO A 15 -6.49 23.17 8.04
N ALA A 16 -5.17 23.32 7.92
CA ALA A 16 -4.43 22.79 6.79
C ALA A 16 -4.48 21.26 6.86
N VAL A 17 -5.18 20.64 5.91
CA VAL A 17 -5.21 19.19 5.74
C VAL A 17 -4.07 18.84 4.79
N TYR A 18 -3.24 17.87 5.17
CA TYR A 18 -2.12 17.41 4.34
C TYR A 18 -2.41 16.01 3.83
N CYS A 19 -2.11 15.77 2.56
CA CYS A 19 -2.20 14.46 1.95
C CYS A 19 -1.15 13.50 2.54
N THR A 20 -1.38 12.20 2.39
CA THR A 20 -0.40 11.14 2.68
C THR A 20 0.92 11.27 1.89
N CYS A 21 0.96 12.05 0.80
CA CYS A 21 2.20 12.38 0.10
C CYS A 21 2.90 13.64 0.64
N GLY A 22 2.37 14.29 1.69
CA GLY A 22 2.90 15.52 2.27
C GLY A 22 2.37 16.81 1.64
N GLU A 23 1.70 16.74 0.48
CA GLU A 23 1.13 17.90 -0.20
C GLU A 23 -0.04 18.50 0.57
N LYS A 24 -0.13 19.83 0.63
CA LYS A 24 -1.29 20.52 1.24
C LYS A 24 -2.52 20.31 0.37
N ILE A 25 -3.61 19.84 0.95
CA ILE A 25 -4.91 19.70 0.28
C ILE A 25 -5.67 21.02 0.45
N PRO A 26 -5.96 21.75 -0.65
CA PRO A 26 -6.79 22.94 -0.58
C PRO A 26 -8.20 22.53 -0.15
N TRP A 27 -8.78 23.22 0.84
CA TRP A 27 -10.20 23.06 1.14
C TRP A 27 -11.04 23.74 0.04
N PRO A 28 -12.15 23.16 -0.44
CA PRO A 28 -12.78 21.89 -0.07
C PRO A 28 -12.38 20.68 -0.95
N GLU A 29 -11.27 20.74 -1.68
CA GLU A 29 -10.84 19.76 -2.70
C GLU A 29 -10.34 18.42 -2.12
N ARG A 30 -10.85 17.99 -0.96
CA ARG A 30 -10.55 16.69 -0.39
C ARG A 30 -11.06 15.61 -1.34
N ALA A 31 -10.14 14.93 -2.02
CA ALA A 31 -10.46 13.94 -3.03
C ALA A 31 -10.91 12.60 -2.43
N GLY A 32 -10.30 12.20 -1.32
CA GLY A 32 -10.64 10.93 -0.66
C GLY A 32 -9.95 10.75 0.68
N MET A 33 -10.17 9.57 1.26
CA MET A 33 -9.47 9.06 2.43
C MET A 33 -8.93 7.67 2.13
N CYS A 34 -7.82 7.31 2.75
CA CYS A 34 -7.36 5.92 2.76
C CYS A 34 -8.33 5.09 3.59
N ASP A 35 -8.98 4.09 3.00
CA ASP A 35 -9.99 3.27 3.70
C ASP A 35 -9.43 2.47 4.89
N ASN A 36 -8.09 2.30 4.97
CA ASN A 36 -7.47 1.53 6.06
C ASN A 36 -7.05 2.37 7.27
N CYS A 37 -6.65 3.63 7.07
CA CYS A 37 -6.11 4.47 8.14
C CYS A 37 -6.78 5.85 8.24
N ASP A 38 -7.85 6.06 7.47
CA ASP A 38 -8.61 7.31 7.37
C ASP A 38 -7.76 8.54 7.00
N ALA A 39 -6.55 8.31 6.49
CA ALA A 39 -5.62 9.38 6.15
C ALA A 39 -6.11 10.12 4.89
N PRO A 40 -6.14 11.47 4.90
CA PRO A 40 -6.57 12.27 3.76
C PRO A 40 -5.70 12.06 2.52
N MET A 41 -6.33 11.94 1.35
CA MET A 41 -5.66 11.75 0.06
C MET A 41 -6.11 12.82 -0.95
N CYS A 42 -5.16 13.36 -1.71
CA CYS A 42 -5.41 14.27 -2.83
C CYS A 42 -5.81 13.48 -4.08
N ASN A 43 -6.36 14.16 -5.10
CA ASN A 43 -6.84 13.51 -6.34
C ASN A 43 -5.76 12.68 -7.01
N HIS A 44 -4.52 13.17 -7.00
CA HIS A 44 -3.38 12.44 -7.55
C HIS A 44 -3.10 11.15 -6.78
N CYS A 45 -3.10 11.18 -5.44
CA CYS A 45 -2.89 9.99 -4.62
C CYS A 45 -4.03 8.99 -4.76
N VAL A 46 -5.28 9.45 -4.84
CA VAL A 46 -6.43 8.57 -5.09
C VAL A 46 -6.29 7.85 -6.43
N ALA A 47 -5.89 8.58 -7.48
CA ALA A 47 -5.75 8.01 -8.83
C ALA A 47 -4.52 7.09 -8.99
N THR A 48 -3.42 7.36 -8.28
CA THR A 48 -2.15 6.63 -8.44
C THR A 48 -1.95 5.52 -7.41
N ARG A 49 -2.71 5.53 -6.32
CA ARG A 49 -2.55 4.60 -5.19
C ARG A 49 -3.85 3.82 -4.94
N ALA A 50 -4.54 3.49 -6.02
CA ALA A 50 -5.66 2.57 -5.98
C ALA A 50 -5.14 1.12 -5.89
N CYS A 51 -5.90 0.28 -5.18
CA CYS A 51 -5.71 -1.16 -5.19
C CYS A 51 -6.06 -1.71 -6.59
N GLU A 52 -5.18 -2.49 -7.19
CA GLU A 52 -5.40 -3.09 -8.52
C GLU A 52 -6.55 -4.13 -8.52
N THR A 53 -6.98 -4.59 -7.34
CA THR A 53 -8.02 -5.63 -7.20
C THR A 53 -9.41 -5.06 -6.91
N CYS A 54 -9.51 -3.93 -6.23
CA CYS A 54 -10.79 -3.38 -5.79
C CYS A 54 -10.94 -1.87 -6.05
N ASP A 55 -9.97 -1.26 -6.73
CA ASP A 55 -9.91 0.17 -7.05
C ASP A 55 -9.99 1.12 -5.83
N THR A 56 -9.87 0.56 -4.62
CA THR A 56 -9.95 1.32 -3.36
C THR A 56 -8.68 2.13 -3.16
N ALA A 57 -8.83 3.41 -2.81
CA ALA A 57 -7.71 4.30 -2.54
C ALA A 57 -7.00 3.89 -1.23
N CYS A 58 -5.69 3.65 -1.31
CA CYS A 58 -4.90 3.27 -0.16
C CYS A 58 -3.59 4.08 -0.13
N CYS A 59 -3.14 4.46 1.06
CA CYS A 59 -1.85 5.16 1.18
C CYS A 59 -0.67 4.18 1.06
N ASP A 60 0.53 4.69 0.75
CA ASP A 60 1.73 3.85 0.61
C ASP A 60 2.03 3.00 1.84
N GLU A 61 1.74 3.51 3.04
CA GLU A 61 1.96 2.75 4.28
C GLU A 61 1.00 1.58 4.45
N CYS A 62 -0.17 1.64 3.81
CA CYS A 62 -1.19 0.60 3.89
C CYS A 62 -1.17 -0.32 2.66
N ILE A 63 -0.59 0.12 1.55
CA ILE A 63 -0.53 -0.67 0.32
C ILE A 63 0.65 -1.65 0.38
N THR A 64 0.42 -2.88 -0.04
CA THR A 64 1.51 -3.84 -0.25
C THR A 64 1.73 -4.02 -1.73
N ILE A 65 2.99 -4.04 -2.16
CA ILE A 65 3.38 -4.23 -3.55
C ILE A 65 3.79 -5.68 -3.75
N CYS A 66 3.23 -6.34 -4.76
CA CYS A 66 3.74 -7.62 -5.22
C CYS A 66 5.09 -7.40 -5.90
N ASP A 67 6.15 -8.03 -5.39
CA ASP A 67 7.50 -7.89 -5.95
C ASP A 67 7.62 -8.44 -7.38
N HIS A 68 6.73 -9.36 -7.76
CA HIS A 68 6.79 -10.03 -9.05
C HIS A 68 6.06 -9.26 -10.17
N CYS A 69 4.84 -8.76 -9.91
CA CYS A 69 4.05 -8.06 -10.93
C CYS A 69 3.87 -6.56 -10.67
N GLY A 70 4.37 -6.04 -9.54
CA GLY A 70 4.18 -4.65 -9.14
C GLY A 70 2.74 -4.32 -8.72
N ALA A 71 1.84 -5.30 -8.64
CA ALA A 71 0.46 -5.07 -8.28
C ALA A 71 0.35 -4.49 -6.87
N ARG A 72 -0.43 -3.43 -6.73
CA ARG A 72 -0.68 -2.75 -5.48
C ARG A 72 -1.93 -3.32 -4.83
N LEU A 73 -1.80 -3.88 -3.63
CA LEU A 73 -2.88 -4.51 -2.89
C LEU A 73 -3.17 -3.75 -1.61
N CYS A 74 -4.45 -3.40 -1.39
CA CYS A 74 -4.88 -2.84 -0.11
C CYS A 74 -4.97 -3.95 0.97
N PRO A 75 -5.00 -3.57 2.26
CA PRO A 75 -5.10 -4.52 3.37
C PRO A 75 -6.34 -5.41 3.31
N THR A 76 -7.44 -4.89 2.76
CA THR A 76 -8.69 -5.65 2.56
C THR A 76 -8.54 -6.69 1.45
N CYS A 77 -7.93 -6.35 0.31
CA CYS A 77 -7.65 -7.34 -0.74
C CYS A 77 -6.55 -8.34 -0.34
N LYS A 78 -5.80 -8.03 0.71
CA LYS A 78 -4.88 -8.96 1.37
C LYS A 78 -5.61 -9.97 2.30
N GLU A 79 -6.93 -9.84 2.56
CA GLU A 79 -7.69 -10.56 3.62
C GLU A 79 -7.63 -12.11 3.64
N SER A 80 -6.94 -12.78 2.71
CA SER A 80 -6.75 -14.24 2.80
C SER A 80 -5.49 -14.70 3.55
N GLY A 81 -4.79 -13.79 4.23
CA GLY A 81 -3.61 -14.11 5.04
C GLY A 81 -2.36 -13.46 4.47
N HIS A 82 -1.26 -13.56 5.21
CA HIS A 82 0.06 -13.12 4.77
C HIS A 82 0.24 -13.37 3.28
N LEU A 83 0.64 -12.32 2.54
CA LEU A 83 0.94 -12.48 1.14
C LEU A 83 1.97 -13.61 1.02
N PRO A 84 1.70 -14.62 0.18
CA PRO A 84 2.61 -15.73 0.02
C PRO A 84 3.99 -15.21 -0.36
N GLU A 85 4.99 -15.59 0.42
CA GLU A 85 6.39 -15.32 0.08
C GLU A 85 6.90 -16.46 -0.79
N CYS A 86 7.64 -16.13 -1.84
CA CYS A 86 8.28 -17.15 -2.64
C CYS A 86 9.26 -17.94 -1.79
N ALA A 87 9.05 -19.25 -1.68
CA ALA A 87 9.90 -20.18 -0.93
C ALA A 87 11.40 -20.17 -1.33
N LYS A 88 11.73 -19.68 -2.54
CA LYS A 88 13.09 -19.67 -3.10
C LYS A 88 13.78 -18.31 -3.02
N CYS A 89 13.08 -17.21 -3.35
CA CYS A 89 13.67 -15.86 -3.36
C CYS A 89 13.18 -14.95 -2.24
N GLY A 90 12.17 -15.35 -1.45
CA GLY A 90 11.60 -14.53 -0.38
C GLY A 90 10.75 -13.35 -0.86
N SER A 91 10.50 -13.21 -2.17
CA SER A 91 9.67 -12.14 -2.72
C SER A 91 8.22 -12.26 -2.27
N THR A 92 7.61 -11.13 -1.93
CA THR A 92 6.18 -11.06 -1.55
C THR A 92 5.32 -11.14 -2.80
N LEU A 93 4.43 -12.13 -2.88
CA LEU A 93 3.60 -12.40 -4.06
C LEU A 93 2.13 -12.08 -3.78
N CYS A 94 1.44 -11.51 -4.78
CA CYS A 94 -0.02 -11.48 -4.76
C CYS A 94 -0.61 -12.88 -4.97
N GLY A 95 -1.86 -13.08 -4.57
CA GLY A 95 -2.55 -14.37 -4.73
C GLY A 95 -2.69 -14.85 -6.19
N TRP A 96 -2.42 -14.00 -7.18
CA TRP A 96 -2.38 -14.37 -8.60
C TRP A 96 -0.99 -14.71 -9.11
N CYS A 97 0.06 -14.17 -8.50
CA CYS A 97 1.46 -14.49 -8.85
C CYS A 97 2.03 -15.63 -8.01
N ALA A 98 1.32 -16.01 -6.94
CA ALA A 98 1.66 -17.15 -6.12
C ALA A 98 1.11 -18.43 -6.76
N ASP A 99 1.98 -19.11 -7.49
CA ASP A 99 1.76 -20.48 -7.89
C ASP A 99 2.13 -21.42 -6.74
N LYS A 100 1.57 -22.63 -6.75
CA LYS A 100 1.96 -23.69 -5.82
C LYS A 100 2.89 -24.64 -6.54
N CYS A 101 3.99 -25.00 -5.90
CA CYS A 101 4.77 -26.11 -6.41
C CYS A 101 3.95 -27.41 -6.32
N ASP A 102 3.86 -28.15 -7.43
CA ASP A 102 3.13 -29.43 -7.51
C ASP A 102 3.68 -30.50 -6.55
N GLU A 103 4.97 -30.46 -6.22
CA GLU A 103 5.60 -31.49 -5.38
C GLU A 103 5.49 -31.20 -3.88
N CYS A 104 5.62 -29.94 -3.48
CA CYS A 104 5.75 -29.54 -2.07
C CYS A 104 4.63 -28.60 -1.58
N GLY A 105 3.75 -28.13 -2.48
CA GLY A 105 2.58 -27.30 -2.17
C GLY A 105 2.91 -25.88 -1.70
N THR A 106 4.18 -25.50 -1.67
CA THR A 106 4.66 -24.19 -1.20
C THR A 106 4.44 -23.10 -2.25
N PRO A 107 4.19 -21.85 -1.81
CA PRO A 107 4.06 -20.73 -2.72
C PRO A 107 5.39 -20.39 -3.41
N MET A 108 5.35 -20.25 -4.73
CA MET A 108 6.47 -19.85 -5.57
C MET A 108 6.01 -18.80 -6.60
N CYS A 109 6.92 -17.92 -7.04
CA CYS A 109 6.64 -17.09 -8.20
C CYS A 109 6.74 -17.92 -9.48
N SER A 110 6.11 -17.46 -10.55
CA SER A 110 6.10 -18.16 -11.84
C SER A 110 7.50 -18.44 -12.39
N GLU A 111 8.47 -17.56 -12.12
CA GLU A 111 9.87 -17.77 -12.52
C GLU A 111 10.55 -18.91 -11.75
N CYS A 112 10.25 -19.05 -10.45
CA CYS A 112 10.82 -20.12 -9.62
C CYS A 112 10.10 -21.46 -9.81
N CYS A 113 8.81 -21.44 -10.16
CA CYS A 113 7.98 -22.62 -10.35
C CYS A 113 8.51 -23.56 -11.47
N GLY A 114 9.09 -23.00 -12.52
CA GLY A 114 9.61 -23.77 -13.67
C GLY A 114 10.95 -24.49 -13.44
N THR A 115 11.58 -24.32 -12.28
CA THR A 115 12.93 -24.88 -12.00
C THR A 115 12.95 -26.15 -11.16
N GLY A 116 11.79 -26.73 -10.82
CA GLY A 116 11.66 -27.97 -10.02
C GLY A 116 11.87 -27.75 -8.51
N CYS A 117 11.11 -28.47 -7.67
CA CYS A 117 11.22 -28.42 -6.20
C CYS A 117 12.22 -29.46 -5.68
N GLU A 118 13.50 -29.32 -6.05
CA GLU A 118 14.56 -30.10 -5.42
C GLU A 118 14.98 -29.45 -4.08
N ALA A 119 14.05 -29.41 -3.13
CA ALA A 119 14.23 -28.87 -1.76
C ALA A 119 14.54 -27.36 -1.66
N HIS A 120 14.30 -26.80 -0.46
CA HIS A 120 14.83 -25.50 -0.03
C HIS A 120 16.37 -25.54 0.19
N THR A 121 17.13 -26.26 -0.65
CA THR A 121 18.59 -26.47 -0.53
C THR A 121 19.29 -25.38 -1.35
N THR A 122 19.65 -24.23 -0.79
CA THR A 122 20.74 -24.14 0.15
C THR A 122 20.85 -22.72 0.72
N THR A 123 20.93 -22.66 2.06
CA THR A 123 21.80 -21.75 2.83
C THR A 123 21.31 -20.33 3.10
N SER A 124 20.63 -20.19 4.24
CA SER A 124 20.98 -19.13 5.20
C SER A 124 22.48 -19.13 5.42
N VAL A 125 23.22 -18.18 4.82
CA VAL A 125 24.37 -17.53 5.44
C VAL A 125 24.53 -16.18 4.75
N LYS A 126 24.09 -15.11 5.42
CA LYS A 126 24.83 -13.84 5.32
C LYS A 126 25.56 -13.70 6.65
N GLU A 127 26.73 -14.31 6.71
CA GLU A 127 27.80 -13.95 7.63
C GLU A 127 27.95 -12.43 7.57
N THR A 128 27.91 -11.76 8.72
CA THR A 128 28.50 -10.44 8.85
C THR A 128 29.39 -10.46 10.08
N ALA A 129 30.67 -10.67 9.78
CA ALA A 129 31.90 -10.22 10.42
C ALA A 129 31.84 -9.68 11.86
#